data_AF-A0A1V8P4J4-F1
#
_entry.id   AF-A0A1V8P4J4-F1
#
_cell.length_a   1.000
_cell.length_b   1.000
_cell.length_c   1.000
_cell.angle_alpha   90.00
_cell.angle_beta   90.00
_cell.angle_gamma   90.00
#
_symmetry.space_group_name_H-M   'P 1'
#
loop_
_entity.id
_entity.type
_entity.pdbx_description
1 polymer ?
#
loop_
_entity_poly.entity_id
_entity_poly.type
_entity_poly.pdbx_seq_one_letter_code
_entity_poly.pdbx_strand_id
1 'polypeptide(L)' 'MTAFNLPDIYGRNYLINFDAVKYIQVSDNEERGDLIITFTDKTIQTIPVGLDREGALDTLEHISRVIGSVSLTGKNKLWR' A
#
# COMPACT_ATOMS: atom_id res chain seq x y z
N MET A 1 7.51 -7.26 13.59
CA MET A 1 6.20 -7.51 12.96
C MET A 1 5.56 -6.16 12.72
N THR A 2 5.71 -5.61 11.52
CA THR A 2 5.19 -4.28 11.18
C THR A 2 3.88 -4.49 10.45
N ALA A 3 2.76 -4.15 11.07
CA ALA A 3 1.47 -4.13 10.40
C ALA A 3 1.00 -2.68 10.29
N PHE A 4 0.30 -2.34 9.21
CA PHE A 4 -0.31 -1.03 9.04
C PHE A 4 -1.80 -1.20 8.77
N ASN A 5 -2.59 -0.25 9.26
CA ASN A 5 -4.01 -0.18 8.97
C ASN A 5 -4.20 0.64 7.70
N LEU A 6 -4.88 0.05 6.73
CA LEU A 6 -5.29 0.71 5.51
C LEU A 6 -6.81 0.89 5.53
N PRO A 7 -7.32 2.11 5.75
CA PRO A 7 -8.73 2.39 5.58
C PRO A 7 -9.08 2.39 4.08
N ASP A 8 -10.23 1.83 3.75
CA ASP A 8 -10.81 1.88 2.40
C ASP A 8 -11.88 2.99 2.32
N ILE A 9 -12.26 3.38 1.10
CA ILE A 9 -13.25 4.44 0.84
C ILE A 9 -14.65 4.12 1.40
N TYR A 10 -14.97 2.86 1.65
CA TYR A 10 -16.22 2.40 2.24
C TYR A 10 -16.14 2.28 3.78
N GLY A 11 -15.04 2.72 4.40
CA GLY A 11 -14.88 2.77 5.85
C GLY A 11 -14.51 1.44 6.51
N ARG A 12 -14.06 0.45 5.75
CA ARG A 12 -13.47 -0.78 6.29
C ARG A 12 -11.99 -0.58 6.48
N ASN A 13 -11.47 -1.15 7.57
CA ASN A 13 -10.04 -1.15 7.84
C ASN A 13 -9.45 -2.51 7.50
N TYR A 14 -8.40 -2.48 6.68
CA TYR A 14 -7.61 -3.63 6.31
C TYR A 14 -6.31 -3.62 7.10
N LEU A 15 -6.10 -4.64 7.93
CA LEU A 15 -4.84 -4.82 8.64
C LEU A 15 -3.88 -5.60 7.74
N ILE A 16 -2.85 -4.91 7.23
CA ILE A 16 -1.88 -5.50 6.31
C ILE A 16 -0.58 -5.77 7.06
N ASN A 17 -0.15 -7.04 7.07
CA ASN A 17 1.15 -7.42 7.61
C ASN A 17 2.25 -7.14 6.57
N PHE A 18 3.08 -6.12 6.82
CA PHE A 18 4.13 -5.68 5.89
C PHE A 18 5.19 -6.76 5.64
N ASP A 19 5.45 -7.63 6.61
CA ASP A 19 6.39 -8.75 6.46
C ASP A 19 5.95 -9.75 5.38
N ALA A 20 4.63 -9.86 5.18
CA ALA A 20 4.04 -10.68 4.12
C ALA A 20 3.89 -9.92 2.81
N VAL A 21 4.14 -8.60 2.75
CA VAL A 21 3.97 -7.80 1.53
C VAL A 21 5.24 -7.88 0.69
N LYS A 22 5.08 -8.22 -0.59
CA LYS A 22 6.17 -8.25 -1.57
C LYS A 22 6.31 -6.90 -2.27
N TYR A 23 5.19 -6.33 -2.74
CA TYR A 23 5.12 -4.98 -3.31
C TYR A 23 3.69 -4.46 -3.30
N ILE A 24 3.57 -3.14 -3.39
CA ILE A 24 2.31 -2.40 -3.43
C ILE A 24 2.33 -1.54 -4.70
N GLN A 25 1.25 -1.53 -5.46
CA GLN A 25 1.09 -0.73 -6.67
C GLN A 25 -0.30 -0.11 -6.72
N VAL A 26 -0.45 1.02 -7.41
CA VAL A 26 -1.76 1.59 -7.73
C VAL A 26 -2.30 0.90 -8.98
N SER A 27 -3.61 0.70 -9.02
CA SER A 27 -4.31 0.22 -10.21
C SER A 27 -4.11 1.18 -11.37
N ASP A 28 -4.02 0.66 -12.58
CA ASP A 28 -3.86 1.49 -13.78
C ASP A 28 -5.17 2.17 -14.21
N ASN A 29 -6.27 1.91 -13.49
CA ASN A 29 -7.56 2.52 -13.76
C ASN A 29 -7.59 3.98 -13.26
N GLU A 30 -7.64 4.93 -14.19
CA GLU A 30 -7.71 6.36 -13.86
C GLU A 30 -8.99 6.73 -13.10
N GLU A 31 -10.09 6.00 -13.35
CA GLU A 31 -11.40 6.23 -12.73
C GLU A 31 -11.54 5.56 -11.35
N ARG A 32 -10.51 4.85 -10.86
CA ARG A 32 -10.57 4.13 -9.57
C ARG A 32 -9.27 4.20 -8.79
N GLY A 33 -9.37 4.66 -7.55
CA GLY A 33 -8.26 4.66 -6.61
C GLY A 33 -8.06 3.32 -5.91
N ASP A 34 -7.77 2.26 -6.66
CA ASP A 34 -7.49 0.94 -6.09
C ASP A 34 -5.99 0.75 -5.80
N LEU A 35 -5.65 0.31 -4.59
CA LEU A 35 -4.32 -0.19 -4.23
C LEU A 35 -4.28 -1.71 -4.37
N ILE A 36 -3.29 -2.21 -5.10
CA ILE A 36 -3.05 -3.63 -5.32
C ILE A 36 -1.82 -4.02 -4.49
N ILE A 37 -2.04 -4.88 -3.50
CA ILE A 37 -1.02 -5.42 -2.62
C ILE A 37 -0.74 -6.85 -3.04
N THR A 38 0.52 -7.14 -3.39
CA THR A 38 0.96 -8.50 -3.69
C THR A 38 1.76 -9.03 -2.51
N PHE A 39 1.33 -10.17 -1.97
CA PHE A 39 1.99 -10.83 -0.86
C PHE A 39 3.10 -11.78 -1.33
N THR A 40 3.98 -12.17 -0.41
CA THR A 40 5.08 -13.13 -0.65
C THR A 40 4.56 -14.50 -1.08
N ASP A 41 3.38 -14.88 -0.59
CA ASP A 41 2.63 -16.09 -0.98
C ASP A 41 1.98 -15.99 -2.39
N LYS A 42 2.17 -14.87 -3.12
CA LYS A 42 1.53 -14.55 -4.41
C LYS A 42 0.02 -14.28 -4.32
N THR A 43 -0.55 -14.30 -3.12
CA THR A 43 -1.89 -13.75 -2.89
C THR A 43 -1.90 -12.27 -3.29
N ILE A 44 -2.96 -11.84 -3.97
CA ILE A 44 -3.16 -10.46 -4.41
C ILE A 44 -4.40 -9.93 -3.70
N GLN A 45 -4.31 -8.74 -3.12
CA GLN A 45 -5.43 -8.06 -2.50
C GLN A 45 -5.57 -6.66 -3.08
N THR A 46 -6.78 -6.35 -3.54
CA THR A 46 -7.15 -5.03 -4.05
C THR A 46 -7.98 -4.31 -3.01
N ILE A 47 -7.58 -3.09 -2.66
CA ILE A 47 -8.24 -2.27 -1.66
C ILE A 47 -8.55 -0.91 -2.27
N PRO A 48 -9.84 -0.51 -2.36
CA PRO A 48 -10.21 0.80 -2.86
C PRO A 48 -9.92 1.86 -1.80
N VAL A 49 -8.86 2.64 -2.00
CA VAL A 49 -8.40 3.67 -1.05
C VAL A 49 -8.68 5.10 -1.50
N GLY A 50 -8.95 5.29 -2.78
CA GLY A 50 -9.32 6.57 -3.38
C GLY A 50 -10.51 6.42 -4.31
N LEU A 51 -11.22 7.53 -4.53
CA LEU A 51 -12.24 7.61 -5.57
C LEU A 51 -11.61 7.59 -6.97
N ASP A 52 -10.36 8.03 -7.06
CA ASP A 52 -9.58 8.21 -8.28
C ASP A 52 -8.12 7.79 -8.03
N ARG A 53 -7.36 7.68 -9.13
CA ARG A 53 -5.95 7.27 -9.10
C ARG A 53 -5.09 8.19 -8.23
N GLU A 54 -5.39 9.49 -8.17
CA GLU A 54 -4.61 10.45 -7.36
C GLU A 54 -4.79 10.17 -5.87
N GLY A 55 -6.01 9.89 -5.40
CA GLY A 55 -6.26 9.50 -4.02
C GLY A 55 -5.53 8.21 -3.61
N ALA A 56 -5.39 7.26 -4.55
CA ALA A 56 -4.60 6.05 -4.30
C ALA A 56 -3.08 6.30 -4.29
N LEU A 57 -2.59 7.23 -5.12
CA LEU A 57 -1.19 7.65 -5.10
C LEU A 57 -0.82 8.39 -3.81
N ASP A 58 -1.69 9.28 -3.32
CA ASP A 58 -1.51 9.96 -2.02
C ASP A 58 -1.43 8.94 -0.87
N THR A 59 -2.35 7.97 -0.88
CA THR A 59 -2.34 6.88 0.10
C THR A 59 -1.05 6.05 0.00
N LEU A 60 -0.59 5.72 -1.22
CA LEU A 60 0.67 5.01 -1.43
C LEU A 60 1.87 5.81 -0.91
N GLU A 61 1.91 7.11 -1.15
CA GLU A 61 2.96 8.00 -0.64
C GLU A 61 2.93 8.03 0.89
N HIS A 62 1.74 8.10 1.50
CA HIS A 62 1.57 8.07 2.95
C HIS A 62 2.11 6.74 3.54
N ILE A 63 1.73 5.60 2.95
CA ILE A 63 2.26 4.28 3.35
C ILE A 63 3.78 4.27 3.18
N SER A 64 4.29 4.74 2.04
CA SER A 64 5.72 4.82 1.77
C SER A 64 6.46 5.71 2.76
N ARG A 65 5.85 6.78 3.27
CA ARG A 65 6.43 7.66 4.28
C ARG A 65 6.41 7.04 5.67
N VAL A 66 5.32 6.37 6.04
CA VAL A 66 5.18 5.66 7.32
C VAL A 66 6.13 4.48 7.37
N ILE A 67 6.09 3.61 6.36
CA ILE A 67 6.97 2.46 6.23
C ILE A 67 8.40 2.88 5.93
N GLY A 68 8.62 3.87 5.07
CA GLY A 68 9.94 4.41 4.75
C GLY A 68 10.59 5.09 5.95
N SER A 69 9.82 5.70 6.86
CA SER A 69 10.34 6.12 8.17
C SER A 69 10.72 4.92 9.05
N VAL A 70 9.95 3.82 8.97
CA VAL A 70 10.28 2.56 9.67
C VAL A 70 11.53 1.90 9.05
N SER A 71 11.74 2.01 7.74
CA SER A 71 12.89 1.49 6.99
C SER A 71 14.09 2.44 6.93
N LEU A 72 13.96 3.71 7.30
CA LEU A 72 15.11 4.64 7.40
C LEU A 72 15.98 4.38 8.65
N THR A 73 15.56 3.46 9.52
CA THR A 73 16.44 2.90 10.56
C THR A 73 17.18 1.63 10.08
N GLY A 74 16.92 1.17 8.85
CA GLY A 74 17.54 -0.02 8.27
C GLY A 74 17.79 0.14 6.77
N LYS A 75 18.91 0.78 6.43
CA LYS A 75 19.56 0.80 5.10
C LYS A 75 19.00 -0.22 4.09
N ASN A 76 18.27 0.23 3.08
CA ASN A 76 18.70 0.09 1.68
C ASN A 76 17.69 0.71 0.70
N LYS A 77 18.18 1.78 0.09
CA LYS A 77 17.74 2.39 -1.16
C LYS A 77 17.82 1.33 -2.26
N LEU A 78 16.72 1.04 -2.96
CA LEU A 78 16.71 0.56 -4.35
C LEU A 78 15.26 0.49 -4.83
N TRP A 79 14.77 1.59 -5.40
CA TRP A 79 13.67 1.56 -6.37
C TRP A 79 14.34 1.75 -7.74
N ARG A 80 14.16 0.77 -8.62
CA ARG A 80 14.64 0.77 -10.01
C ARG A 80 13.46 1.03 -10.92
#